data_AF-A0A975FJ85-F1
#
_entry.id   AF-A0A975FJ85-F1
#
_cell.length_a   1.000
_cell.length_b   1.000
_cell.length_c   1.000
_cell.angle_alpha   90.00
_cell.angle_beta   90.00
_cell.angle_gamma   90.00
#
_symmetry.space_group_name_H-M   'P 1'
#
loop_
_entity.id
_entity.type
_entity.pdbx_description
1 polymer ?
#
loop_
_entity_poly.entity_id
_entity_poly.type
_entity_poly.pdbx_seq_one_letter_code
_entity_poly.pdbx_strand_id
1 'polypeptide(L)'
;MYNKSQKNEYEVDTVVKTGCAFGIVFSVLGIILGISMIFYFLFFNFFNNDYISKIILIIFVTFLVILIFLSILFLILFLRIFQGKASPNTKMVVGILYCGCVAGILILVGKYEPKLYNRTK
;
A
#
# COMPACT_ATOMS: atom_id res chain seq x y z
N MET A 1 -34.82 6.31 -17.32
CA MET A 1 -34.48 7.23 -16.20
C MET A 1 -33.88 6.40 -15.08
N TYR A 2 -32.57 6.47 -14.85
CA TYR A 2 -31.95 5.80 -13.69
C TYR A 2 -32.19 6.64 -12.43
N ASN A 3 -32.66 5.97 -11.37
CA ASN A 3 -32.96 6.61 -10.10
C ASN A 3 -31.65 7.16 -9.49
N LYS A 4 -31.71 8.34 -8.86
CA LYS A 4 -30.52 9.08 -8.36
C LYS A 4 -29.62 8.23 -7.44
N SER A 5 -30.22 7.26 -6.73
CA SER A 5 -29.52 6.28 -5.89
C SER A 5 -28.67 5.27 -6.68
N GLN A 6 -29.16 4.78 -7.82
CA GLN A 6 -28.40 3.83 -8.66
C GLN A 6 -27.23 4.50 -9.37
N LYS A 7 -27.37 5.79 -9.73
CA LYS A 7 -26.28 6.54 -10.39
C LYS A 7 -25.08 6.71 -9.45
N ASN A 8 -25.32 7.00 -8.17
CA ASN A 8 -24.26 7.12 -7.16
C ASN A 8 -23.59 5.78 -6.87
N GLU A 9 -24.34 4.67 -6.89
CA GLU A 9 -23.80 3.33 -6.62
C GLU A 9 -22.81 2.89 -7.72
N TYR A 10 -23.12 3.17 -8.99
CA TYR A 10 -22.22 2.93 -10.13
C TYR A 10 -20.94 3.76 -10.09
N GLU A 11 -21.03 5.01 -9.66
CA GLU A 11 -19.89 5.93 -9.59
C GLU A 11 -18.90 5.50 -8.49
N VAL A 12 -19.41 5.12 -7.31
CA VAL A 12 -18.60 4.60 -6.20
C VAL A 12 -17.91 3.29 -6.59
N ASP A 13 -18.61 2.37 -7.25
CA ASP A 13 -18.04 1.08 -7.66
C ASP A 13 -16.91 1.26 -8.69
N THR A 14 -17.03 2.26 -9.57
CA THR A 14 -16.02 2.58 -10.59
C THR A 14 -14.76 3.18 -9.95
N VAL A 15 -14.92 4.08 -8.98
CA VAL A 15 -13.80 4.67 -8.22
C VAL A 15 -13.07 3.60 -7.40
N VAL A 16 -13.80 2.71 -6.73
CA VAL A 16 -13.22 1.62 -5.93
C VAL A 16 -12.45 0.64 -6.81
N LYS A 17 -12.99 0.26 -7.97
CA LYS A 17 -12.28 -0.60 -8.93
C LYS A 17 -11.00 0.04 -9.46
N THR A 18 -11.06 1.34 -9.76
CA THR A 18 -9.89 2.10 -10.23
C THR A 18 -8.82 2.18 -9.13
N GLY A 19 -9.21 2.50 -7.90
CA GLY A 19 -8.30 2.52 -6.74
C GLY A 19 -7.67 1.15 -6.47
N CYS A 20 -8.44 0.06 -6.62
CA CYS A 20 -7.91 -1.30 -6.50
C CYS A 20 -6.93 -1.64 -7.63
N ALA A 21 -7.20 -1.22 -8.87
CA ALA A 21 -6.29 -1.42 -9.98
C ALA A 21 -4.93 -0.73 -9.75
N PHE A 22 -4.94 0.53 -9.28
CA PHE A 22 -3.73 1.23 -8.87
C PHE A 22 -3.03 0.52 -7.70
N GLY A 23 -3.79 0.10 -6.68
CA GLY A 23 -3.27 -0.65 -5.54
C GLY A 23 -2.54 -1.93 -5.95
N ILE A 24 -3.11 -2.69 -6.89
CA ILE A 24 -2.47 -3.90 -7.46
C ILE A 24 -1.13 -3.54 -8.11
N VAL A 25 -1.10 -2.51 -8.96
CA VAL A 25 0.14 -2.09 -9.64
C VAL A 25 1.22 -1.69 -8.64
N PHE A 26 0.88 -0.87 -7.64
CA PHE A 26 1.82 -0.47 -6.59
C PHE A 26 2.31 -1.65 -5.75
N SER A 27 1.44 -2.59 -5.38
CA SER A 27 1.84 -3.80 -4.65
C SER A 27 2.80 -4.67 -5.47
N VAL A 28 2.53 -4.87 -6.76
CA VAL A 28 3.43 -5.63 -7.65
C VAL A 28 4.79 -4.95 -7.78
N LEU A 29 4.82 -3.63 -8.00
CA LEU A 29 6.08 -2.88 -8.05
C LEU A 29 6.85 -2.96 -6.73
N GLY A 30 6.17 -2.83 -5.60
CA GLY A 30 6.78 -2.96 -4.28
C GLY A 30 7.42 -4.33 -4.04
N ILE A 31 6.75 -5.41 -4.48
CA ILE A 31 7.30 -6.77 -4.42
C ILE A 31 8.56 -6.90 -5.29
N ILE A 32 8.49 -6.44 -6.54
CA ILE A 32 9.63 -6.51 -7.48
C ILE A 32 10.83 -5.74 -6.93
N LEU A 33 10.62 -4.50 -6.47
CA LEU A 33 11.68 -3.67 -5.91
C LEU A 33 12.24 -4.26 -4.62
N GLY A 34 11.39 -4.78 -3.72
CA GLY A 34 11.81 -5.43 -2.49
C GLY A 34 12.68 -6.66 -2.75
N ILE A 35 12.25 -7.54 -3.66
CA ILE A 35 13.04 -8.72 -4.06
C ILE A 35 14.36 -8.30 -4.69
N SER A 36 14.35 -7.30 -5.59
CA SER A 36 15.56 -6.79 -6.25
C SER A 36 16.57 -6.24 -5.23
N MET A 37 16.09 -5.50 -4.22
CA MET A 37 16.93 -4.99 -3.13
C MET A 37 17.53 -6.13 -2.29
N ILE A 38 16.75 -7.16 -1.95
CA ILE A 38 17.26 -8.32 -1.20
C ILE A 38 18.40 -8.99 -1.97
N PHE A 39 18.22 -9.25 -3.27
CA PHE A 39 19.27 -9.83 -4.11
C PHE A 39 20.51 -8.94 -4.19
N TYR A 40 20.34 -7.64 -4.36
CA TYR A 40 21.46 -6.68 -4.37
C TYR A 40 22.27 -6.74 -3.05
N PHE A 41 21.58 -6.74 -1.91
CA PHE A 41 22.23 -6.77 -0.60
C PHE A 41 22.90 -8.11 -0.29
N LEU A 42 22.29 -9.23 -0.70
CA LEU A 42 22.90 -10.56 -0.60
C LEU A 42 24.17 -10.66 -1.46
N PHE A 43 24.12 -10.15 -2.70
CA PHE A 43 25.27 -10.13 -3.59
C PHE A 43 26.39 -9.25 -3.03
N PHE A 44 26.08 -8.04 -2.54
CA PHE A 44 27.08 -7.14 -1.95
C PHE A 44 27.77 -7.72 -0.71
N ASN A 45 27.03 -8.43 0.15
CA ASN A 45 27.61 -9.06 1.35
C ASN A 45 28.33 -10.38 1.04
N PHE A 46 28.14 -10.98 -0.13
CA PHE A 46 28.96 -12.11 -0.55
C PHE A 46 30.43 -11.68 -0.74
N PHE A 47 30.68 -10.42 -1.11
CA PHE A 47 32.04 -9.89 -1.32
C PHE A 47 32.64 -9.19 -0.08
N ASN A 48 31.83 -8.86 0.93
CA ASN A 48 32.28 -8.16 2.14
C ASN A 48 32.12 -9.03 3.39
N ASN A 49 33.23 -9.42 4.03
CA ASN A 49 33.24 -10.37 5.15
C ASN A 49 33.26 -9.70 6.54
N ASP A 50 32.64 -8.52 6.68
CA ASP A 50 32.58 -7.81 7.96
C ASP A 50 31.42 -8.29 8.84
N TYR A 51 31.72 -8.62 10.09
CA TYR A 51 30.74 -9.19 11.03
C TYR A 51 29.60 -8.19 11.39
N ILE A 52 29.93 -6.90 11.53
CA ILE A 52 28.93 -5.84 11.77
C ILE A 52 28.00 -5.68 10.55
N SER A 53 28.53 -5.84 9.33
CA SER A 53 27.72 -5.81 8.09
C SER A 53 26.68 -6.94 8.07
N LYS A 54 27.01 -8.12 8.59
CA LYS A 54 26.10 -9.28 8.60
C LYS A 54 24.89 -9.12 9.51
N ILE A 55 25.05 -8.53 10.70
CA ILE A 55 23.91 -8.30 11.62
C ILE A 55 22.95 -7.26 11.03
N ILE A 56 23.48 -6.16 10.50
CA ILE A 56 22.68 -5.11 9.85
C ILE A 56 21.94 -5.68 8.63
N LEU A 57 22.62 -6.53 7.85
CA LEU A 57 22.01 -7.25 6.73
C LEU A 57 20.83 -8.10 7.17
N ILE A 58 20.97 -8.90 8.23
CA ILE A 58 19.90 -9.78 8.72
C ILE A 58 18.68 -8.94 9.14
N ILE A 59 18.88 -7.85 9.90
CA ILE A 59 17.80 -6.96 10.33
C ILE A 59 17.12 -6.34 9.10
N PHE A 60 17.89 -5.82 8.15
CA PHE A 60 17.37 -5.16 6.96
C PHE A 60 16.62 -6.11 6.02
N VAL A 61 17.17 -7.30 5.77
CA VAL A 61 16.52 -8.34 4.96
C VAL A 61 15.24 -8.83 5.65
N THR A 62 15.27 -9.04 6.97
CA THR A 62 14.07 -9.42 7.73
C THR A 62 12.98 -8.36 7.60
N PHE A 63 13.34 -7.09 7.73
CA PHE A 63 12.41 -5.98 7.54
C PHE A 63 11.83 -5.94 6.10
N LEU A 64 12.67 -6.12 5.08
CA LEU A 64 12.22 -6.18 3.68
C LEU A 64 11.29 -7.38 3.42
N VAL A 65 11.57 -8.55 3.99
CA VAL A 65 10.71 -9.73 3.86
C VAL A 65 9.33 -9.47 4.47
N ILE A 66 9.27 -8.81 5.63
CA ILE A 66 8.00 -8.41 6.25
C ILE A 66 7.22 -7.45 5.33
N LEU A 67 7.90 -6.48 4.71
CA LEU A 67 7.26 -5.54 3.77
C LEU A 67 6.74 -6.24 2.50
N ILE A 68 7.49 -7.22 1.97
CA ILE A 68 7.04 -8.03 0.82
C ILE A 68 5.81 -8.84 1.20
N PHE A 69 5.83 -9.50 2.36
CA PHE A 69 4.69 -10.28 2.86
C PHE A 69 3.44 -9.41 3.01
N LEU A 70 3.59 -8.21 3.57
CA LEU A 70 2.50 -7.25 3.70
C LEU A 70 1.97 -6.79 2.32
N SER A 71 2.87 -6.57 1.35
CA SER A 71 2.51 -6.19 -0.01
C SER A 71 1.73 -7.30 -0.74
N ILE A 72 2.08 -8.56 -0.51
CA ILE A 72 1.34 -9.72 -1.03
C ILE A 72 -0.06 -9.80 -0.40
N LEU A 73 -0.19 -9.58 0.90
CA LEU A 73 -1.50 -9.54 1.57
C LEU A 73 -2.40 -8.45 0.98
N PHE A 74 -1.85 -7.24 0.76
CA PHE A 74 -2.58 -6.16 0.11
C PHE A 74 -2.97 -6.51 -1.33
N LEU A 75 -2.07 -7.15 -2.09
CA LEU A 75 -2.36 -7.62 -3.44
C LEU A 75 -3.56 -8.58 -3.46
N ILE A 76 -3.57 -9.57 -2.55
CA ILE A 76 -4.69 -10.53 -2.43
C ILE A 76 -5.99 -9.81 -2.06
N LEU A 77 -5.94 -8.84 -1.15
CA LEU A 77 -7.11 -8.04 -0.75
C LEU A 77 -7.66 -7.23 -1.92
N PHE A 78 -6.81 -6.52 -2.66
CA PHE A 78 -7.23 -5.74 -3.83
C PHE A 78 -7.80 -6.64 -4.93
N LEU A 79 -7.20 -7.80 -5.19
CA LEU A 79 -7.71 -8.78 -6.15
C LEU A 79 -9.10 -9.31 -5.73
N ARG A 80 -9.32 -9.59 -4.44
CA ARG A 80 -10.63 -10.00 -3.93
C ARG A 80 -11.69 -8.91 -4.08
N ILE A 81 -11.33 -7.65 -3.86
CA ILE A 81 -12.24 -6.51 -4.06
C ILE A 81 -12.55 -6.35 -5.54
N PHE A 82 -11.54 -6.43 -6.41
CA PHE A 82 -11.70 -6.31 -7.85
C PHE A 82 -12.59 -7.40 -8.44
N GLN A 83 -12.49 -8.64 -7.93
CA GLN A 83 -13.36 -9.77 -8.30
C GLN A 83 -14.79 -9.66 -7.72
N GLY A 84 -15.10 -8.63 -6.91
CA GLY A 84 -16.39 -8.49 -6.25
C GLY A 84 -16.66 -9.51 -5.13
N LYS A 85 -15.65 -10.30 -4.73
CA LYS A 85 -15.75 -11.35 -3.70
C LYS A 85 -15.47 -10.84 -2.28
N ALA A 86 -15.12 -9.56 -2.14
CA ALA A 86 -14.82 -8.96 -0.85
C ALA A 86 -16.11 -8.61 -0.08
N SER A 87 -16.10 -8.87 1.23
CA SER A 87 -17.19 -8.46 2.11
C SER A 87 -17.28 -6.92 2.19
N PRO A 88 -18.44 -6.35 2.55
CA PRO A 88 -18.60 -4.91 2.75
C PRO A 88 -17.58 -4.35 3.75
N ASN A 89 -17.30 -5.09 4.82
CA ASN A 89 -16.30 -4.71 5.82
C ASN A 89 -14.90 -4.63 5.23
N THR A 90 -14.51 -5.57 4.37
CA THR A 90 -13.21 -5.53 3.68
C THR A 90 -13.09 -4.33 2.74
N LYS A 91 -14.16 -4.02 1.99
CA LYS A 91 -14.17 -2.82 1.12
C LYS A 91 -14.00 -1.53 1.92
N MET A 92 -14.68 -1.43 3.07
CA MET A 92 -14.60 -0.27 3.96
C MET A 92 -13.20 -0.10 4.57
N VAL A 93 -12.60 -1.19 5.07
CA VAL A 93 -11.24 -1.16 5.63
C VAL A 93 -10.21 -0.74 4.57
N VAL A 94 -10.31 -1.28 3.35
CA VAL A 94 -9.41 -0.91 2.25
C VAL A 94 -9.61 0.55 1.82
N GLY A 95 -10.85 1.04 1.80
CA GLY A 95 -11.13 2.45 1.55
C GLY A 95 -10.49 3.39 2.57
N ILE A 96 -10.56 3.05 3.86
CA ILE A 96 -9.91 3.83 4.94
C ILE A 96 -8.38 3.82 4.76
N LEU A 97 -7.81 2.65 4.49
CA LEU A 97 -6.37 2.49 4.23
C LEU A 97 -5.91 3.36 3.05
N TYR A 98 -6.65 3.32 1.94
CA TYR A 98 -6.32 4.11 0.76
C TYR A 98 -6.41 5.61 1.02
N CYS A 99 -7.49 6.08 1.66
CA CYS A 99 -7.63 7.48 2.07
C CYS A 99 -6.49 7.92 3.00
N GLY A 100 -6.12 7.08 3.97
CA GLY A 100 -5.00 7.34 4.87
C GLY A 100 -3.66 7.47 4.13
N CYS A 101 -3.39 6.58 3.18
CA CYS A 101 -2.18 6.65 2.35
C CYS A 101 -2.16 7.91 1.47
N VAL A 102 -3.26 8.24 0.80
CA VAL A 102 -3.35 9.44 -0.05
C VAL A 102 -3.18 10.72 0.79
N ALA A 103 -3.85 10.80 1.94
CA ALA A 103 -3.69 11.93 2.86
C ALA A 103 -2.24 12.05 3.36
N GLY A 104 -1.61 10.92 3.73
CA GLY A 104 -0.20 10.89 4.15
C GLY A 104 0.75 11.37 3.05
N ILE A 105 0.56 10.92 1.80
CA ILE A 105 1.36 11.38 0.65
C ILE A 105 1.16 12.87 0.40
N LEU A 106 -0.08 13.37 0.46
CA LEU A 106 -0.36 14.80 0.25
C LEU A 106 0.29 15.69 1.32
N ILE A 107 0.35 15.23 2.57
CA ILE A 107 1.09 15.89 3.65
C ILE A 107 2.61 15.86 3.36
N LEU A 108 3.15 14.69 2.99
CA LEU A 108 4.58 14.52 2.68
C LEU A 108 5.05 15.38 1.49
N VAL A 109 4.20 15.54 0.47
CA VAL A 109 4.48 16.37 -0.72
C VAL A 109 4.28 17.87 -0.43
N GLY A 110 3.92 18.25 0.81
CA GLY A 110 3.73 19.63 1.23
C GLY A 110 2.54 20.33 0.58
N LYS A 111 1.69 19.58 -0.14
CA LYS A 111 0.49 20.13 -0.80
C LYS A 111 -0.71 20.20 0.13
N TYR A 112 -0.60 19.64 1.33
CA TYR A 112 -1.65 19.64 2.33
C TYR A 112 -1.08 19.96 3.70
N GLU A 113 -1.26 21.20 4.14
CA GLU A 113 -1.03 21.57 5.54
C GLU A 113 -2.30 21.21 6.33
N PRO A 114 -2.24 20.24 7.26
CA PRO A 114 -3.39 19.97 8.11
C PRO A 114 -3.65 21.21 8.96
N LYS A 115 -4.78 21.88 8.71
CA LYS A 115 -5.27 22.92 9.62
C LYS A 115 -5.54 22.26 10.97
N LEU A 116 -4.60 22.39 11.90
CA LEU A 116 -4.80 22.09 13.31
C LEU A 116 -6.02 22.87 13.75
N TYR A 117 -7.10 22.16 14.07
CA TYR A 117 -8.31 22.76 14.63
C TYR A 117 -7.96 23.25 16.04
N ASN A 118 -7.38 24.44 16.12
CA ASN A 118 -7.15 25.13 17.38
C ASN A 118 -8.52 25.51 17.94
N ARG A 119 -9.04 24.63 18.80
CA ARG A 119 -10.20 24.89 19.64
C ARG A 119 -9.76 25.82 20.77
N THR A 120 -9.45 27.07 20.46
CA THR A 120 -9.39 28.14 21.46
C THR A 120 -10.82 28.36 21.96
N LYS A 121 -11.06 27.86 23.17
CA LYS A 121 -12.18 28.27 24.02
C LYS A 121 -12.00 29.73 24.44
#